data_AF-I2GIV6-F1
#
_entry.id   AF-I2GIV6-F1
#
_cell.length_a   1.000
_cell.length_b   1.000
_cell.length_c   1.000
_cell.angle_alpha   90.00
_cell.angle_beta   90.00
_cell.angle_gamma   90.00
#
_symmetry.space_group_name_H-M   'P 1'
#
loop_
_entity.id
_entity.type
_entity.pdbx_description
1 polymer ?
#
loop_
_entity_poly.entity_id
_entity_poly.type
_entity_poly.pdbx_seq_one_letter_code
_entity_poly.pdbx_strand_id
1 'polypeptide(L)'
;MKKHPILLALLLVAGVQAGASAQATSDQIATGHTASLSTPETLDNNGVYLSADDFIHGKLTDAFAQNTSGEHLWTDVPTSAVRVVTPLVTEKFPASKTWGFRKQGTDYRIVDGLTFEIVNRDDILMYRIVNPDPNRFTYNALYYFSRYADSDLFPINKRNLEMVYSDHPAFVHALKTTNQLLYKNDNESIGGGLALYLLRQGDLSAHATIAAPSVPSIN
;
A
#
# COMPACT_ATOMS: atom_id res chain seq x y z
N MET A 1 1.05 18.63 56.81
CA MET A 1 0.32 17.79 57.78
C MET A 1 -1.01 18.44 58.13
N LYS A 2 -2.15 17.84 57.75
CA LYS A 2 -3.45 17.96 58.41
C LYS A 2 -4.33 16.80 57.93
N LYS A 3 -4.95 16.13 58.89
CA LYS A 3 -5.53 14.78 58.83
C LYS A 3 -7.01 14.78 58.39
N HIS A 4 -7.41 13.67 57.77
CA HIS A 4 -8.72 12.98 57.61
C HIS A 4 -9.83 13.29 58.66
N PRO A 5 -11.15 12.93 58.48
CA PRO A 5 -11.66 11.64 57.92
C PRO A 5 -13.04 11.62 57.17
N ILE A 6 -13.25 10.64 56.29
CA ILE A 6 -14.17 9.45 56.35
C ILE A 6 -15.68 9.77 56.45
N LEU A 7 -16.48 9.29 55.49
CA LEU A 7 -17.76 8.64 55.79
C LEU A 7 -18.12 7.55 54.77
N LEU A 8 -18.36 6.36 55.32
CA LEU A 8 -18.83 5.13 54.72
C LEU A 8 -20.33 5.03 55.00
N ALA A 9 -21.15 4.61 54.04
CA ALA A 9 -22.51 4.14 54.33
C ALA A 9 -22.90 3.02 53.36
N LEU A 10 -23.01 1.82 53.94
CA LEU A 10 -23.56 0.60 53.40
C LEU A 10 -24.93 0.42 54.10
N LEU A 11 -26.01 0.10 53.39
CA LEU A 11 -27.11 -0.69 53.97
C LEU A 11 -27.98 -1.35 52.91
N LEU A 12 -28.08 -2.68 53.00
CA LEU A 12 -29.07 -3.55 52.38
C LEU A 12 -30.45 -3.37 53.02
N VAL A 13 -31.53 -3.65 52.26
CA VAL A 13 -32.69 -4.41 52.76
C VAL A 13 -33.22 -5.33 51.64
N ALA A 14 -33.55 -6.56 52.03
CA ALA A 14 -34.04 -7.67 51.21
C ALA A 14 -35.54 -7.94 51.41
N GLY A 15 -36.13 -8.77 50.52
CA GLY A 15 -37.35 -9.55 50.75
C GLY A 15 -38.45 -9.32 49.69
N VAL A 16 -39.30 -10.26 49.27
CA VAL A 16 -39.56 -11.71 49.50
C VAL A 16 -40.37 -12.23 48.28
N GLN A 17 -40.41 -13.55 48.13
CA GLN A 17 -40.83 -14.42 47.02
C GLN A 17 -42.33 -14.57 46.66
N ALA A 18 -42.53 -15.02 45.41
CA ALA A 18 -43.39 -16.11 44.88
C ALA A 18 -44.94 -16.00 44.78
N GLY A 19 -45.47 -16.40 43.59
CA GLY A 19 -46.82 -16.96 43.45
C GLY A 19 -47.50 -16.90 42.05
N ALA A 20 -47.32 -17.95 41.24
CA ALA A 20 -48.26 -18.61 40.30
C ALA A 20 -49.12 -17.89 39.22
N SER A 21 -48.87 -18.32 37.96
CA SER A 21 -49.78 -18.73 36.86
C SER A 21 -50.88 -17.81 36.27
N ALA A 22 -50.77 -17.51 34.96
CA ALA A 22 -51.85 -17.59 33.95
C ALA A 22 -51.29 -17.49 32.51
N GLN A 23 -51.91 -18.19 31.56
CA GLN A 23 -51.54 -18.34 30.13
C GLN A 23 -52.04 -17.20 29.23
N ALA A 24 -51.33 -17.02 28.10
CA ALA A 24 -51.73 -16.43 26.80
C ALA A 24 -52.16 -14.94 26.83
N THR A 25 -51.65 -14.04 25.98
CA THR A 25 -51.58 -14.05 24.50
C THR A 25 -50.61 -12.97 24.02
N SER A 26 -49.99 -13.23 22.85
CA SER A 26 -49.57 -12.27 21.82
C SER A 26 -49.28 -10.82 22.24
N ASP A 27 -48.01 -10.40 22.15
CA ASP A 27 -47.62 -9.43 21.12
C ASP A 27 -46.11 -9.26 21.00
N GLN A 28 -45.71 -9.03 19.75
CA GLN A 28 -44.37 -8.87 19.24
C GLN A 28 -43.65 -7.69 19.90
N ILE A 29 -42.43 -7.89 20.42
CA ILE A 29 -41.27 -7.02 20.15
C ILE A 29 -40.02 -7.90 20.18
N ALA A 30 -39.59 -8.37 19.00
CA ALA A 30 -38.23 -8.86 18.82
C ALA A 30 -37.29 -7.64 18.83
N THR A 31 -36.69 -7.31 19.98
CA THR A 31 -35.52 -6.42 19.99
C THR A 31 -34.33 -7.21 19.44
N GLY A 32 -34.25 -7.26 18.12
CA GLY A 32 -33.05 -7.66 17.42
C GLY A 32 -31.91 -6.75 17.84
N HIS A 33 -30.95 -7.30 18.57
CA HIS A 33 -29.59 -6.77 18.56
C HIS A 33 -29.01 -7.01 17.17
N THR A 34 -29.38 -6.15 16.22
CA THR A 34 -28.55 -5.93 15.05
C THR A 34 -27.29 -5.25 15.55
N ALA A 35 -26.26 -6.06 15.79
CA ALA A 35 -24.89 -5.59 15.71
C ALA A 35 -24.78 -4.84 14.39
N SER A 36 -24.68 -3.51 14.49
CA SER A 36 -24.38 -2.66 13.35
C SER A 36 -23.04 -3.15 12.83
N LEU A 37 -23.09 -3.82 11.68
CA LEU A 37 -21.93 -4.11 10.85
C LEU A 37 -21.28 -2.74 10.61
N SER A 38 -20.21 -2.47 11.35
CA SER A 38 -19.33 -1.36 11.09
C SER A 38 -18.98 -1.41 9.61
N THR A 39 -19.34 -0.34 8.90
CA THR A 39 -18.89 -0.03 7.55
C THR A 39 -17.44 -0.48 7.39
N PRO A 40 -17.05 -1.16 6.29
CA PRO A 40 -15.65 -1.52 6.08
C PRO A 40 -14.82 -0.26 6.32
N GLU A 41 -13.89 -0.35 7.28
CA GLU A 41 -12.98 0.72 7.62
C GLU A 41 -12.40 1.23 6.30
N THR A 42 -12.74 2.46 5.92
CA THR A 42 -12.29 3.03 4.66
C THR A 42 -10.78 3.08 4.75
N LEU A 43 -10.09 2.20 4.02
CA LEU A 43 -8.63 2.23 3.89
C LEU A 43 -8.21 3.67 3.62
N ASP A 44 -7.27 4.16 4.42
CA ASP A 44 -6.78 5.52 4.26
C ASP A 44 -6.26 5.71 2.84
N ASN A 45 -6.78 6.75 2.20
CA ASN A 45 -6.49 7.07 0.81
C ASN A 45 -5.25 7.96 0.68
N ASN A 46 -4.67 8.39 1.80
CA ASN A 46 -3.48 9.22 1.83
C ASN A 46 -2.59 8.81 3.00
N GLY A 47 -1.27 8.93 2.83
CA GLY A 47 -0.30 8.72 3.88
C GLY A 47 1.09 8.41 3.32
N VAL A 48 2.02 8.06 4.21
CA VAL A 48 3.43 7.85 3.87
C VAL A 48 3.83 6.39 4.13
N TYR A 49 4.59 5.81 3.22
CA TYR A 49 5.27 4.54 3.43
C TYR A 49 6.72 4.81 3.84
N LEU A 50 7.11 4.37 5.04
CA LEU A 50 8.48 4.58 5.54
C LEU A 50 9.42 3.47 5.07
N SER A 51 8.90 2.29 4.78
CA SER A 51 9.67 1.14 4.33
C SER A 51 8.99 0.40 3.18
N ALA A 52 9.77 -0.47 2.50
CA ALA A 52 9.23 -1.38 1.50
C ALA A 52 8.21 -2.35 2.12
N ASP A 53 8.45 -2.79 3.36
CA ASP A 53 7.55 -3.67 4.12
C ASP A 53 6.21 -2.98 4.39
N ASP A 54 6.23 -1.71 4.83
CA ASP A 54 5.01 -0.91 5.01
C ASP A 54 4.21 -0.83 3.70
N PHE A 55 4.89 -0.63 2.57
CA PHE A 55 4.22 -0.62 1.27
C PHE A 55 3.59 -1.98 0.91
N ILE A 56 4.34 -3.08 1.07
CA ILE A 56 3.87 -4.43 0.77
C ILE A 56 2.61 -4.74 1.57
N HIS A 57 2.59 -4.37 2.85
CA HIS A 57 1.48 -4.61 3.76
C HIS A 57 0.40 -3.52 3.73
N GLY A 58 0.56 -2.49 2.89
CA GLY A 58 -0.38 -1.37 2.79
C GLY A 58 -0.48 -0.53 4.07
N LYS A 59 0.54 -0.56 4.93
CA LYS A 59 0.59 0.15 6.20
C LYS A 59 1.07 1.58 5.98
N LEU A 60 0.20 2.55 6.26
CA LEU A 60 0.49 3.97 6.10
C LEU A 60 0.86 4.60 7.46
N THR A 61 1.87 5.48 7.43
CA THR A 61 2.17 6.43 8.51
C THR A 61 1.49 7.75 8.21
N ASP A 62 0.99 8.44 9.25
CA ASP A 62 0.23 9.70 9.13
C ASP A 62 -0.87 9.62 8.07
N ALA A 63 -1.64 8.54 8.18
CA ALA A 63 -2.66 8.19 7.24
C ALA A 63 -3.92 9.03 7.46
N PHE A 64 -4.60 9.37 6.37
CA PHE A 64 -5.87 10.06 6.42
C PHE A 64 -6.77 9.76 5.23
N ALA A 65 -8.08 9.81 5.49
CA ALA A 65 -9.12 9.60 4.48
C ALA A 65 -9.09 10.68 3.38
N GLN A 66 -9.72 10.37 2.24
CA GLN A 66 -9.88 11.36 1.17
C GLN A 66 -10.89 12.43 1.60
N ASN A 67 -10.60 13.69 1.26
CA ASN A 67 -11.44 14.86 1.55
C ASN A 67 -11.57 15.21 3.05
N THR A 68 -10.68 14.73 3.91
CA THR A 68 -10.62 15.25 5.28
C THR A 68 -10.25 16.75 5.24
N SER A 69 -11.06 17.56 5.91
CA SER A 69 -10.95 19.02 5.80
C SER A 69 -9.63 19.53 6.37
N GLY A 70 -8.89 20.30 5.58
CA GLY A 70 -7.60 20.87 5.96
C GLY A 70 -6.43 19.89 5.91
N GLU A 71 -6.67 18.61 5.57
CA GLU A 71 -5.62 17.61 5.44
C GLU A 71 -5.25 17.38 3.98
N HIS A 72 -3.94 17.38 3.69
CA HIS A 72 -3.45 17.07 2.35
C HIS A 72 -1.99 16.65 2.34
N LEU A 73 -1.62 15.92 1.29
CA LEU A 73 -0.23 15.60 0.96
C LEU A 73 0.34 16.62 0.00
N TRP A 74 1.46 17.21 0.40
CA TRP A 74 2.25 18.09 -0.44
C TRP A 74 3.60 17.44 -0.77
N THR A 75 3.93 17.43 -2.06
CA THR A 75 5.17 16.86 -2.59
C THR A 75 5.75 17.81 -3.63
N ASP A 76 7.06 18.06 -3.51
CA ASP A 76 7.84 18.75 -4.55
C ASP A 76 8.22 17.77 -5.67
N VAL A 77 8.56 18.26 -6.87
CA VAL A 77 9.17 17.45 -7.92
C VAL A 77 10.41 18.16 -8.50
N PRO A 78 11.63 17.57 -8.45
CA PRO A 78 11.98 16.31 -7.79
C PRO A 78 11.68 16.35 -6.29
N THR A 79 11.30 15.20 -5.74
CA THR A 79 10.79 15.10 -4.38
C THR A 79 11.94 15.10 -3.37
N SER A 80 12.10 16.22 -2.67
CA SER A 80 13.03 16.34 -1.55
C SER A 80 12.43 15.84 -0.23
N ALA A 81 11.10 15.94 -0.10
CA ALA A 81 10.34 15.48 1.04
C ALA A 81 8.86 15.28 0.67
N VAL A 82 8.19 14.40 1.40
CA VAL A 82 6.73 14.32 1.47
C VAL A 82 6.28 15.06 2.72
N ARG A 83 5.25 15.91 2.61
CA ARG A 83 4.68 16.62 3.75
C ARG A 83 3.24 16.22 3.95
N VAL A 84 2.92 15.78 5.16
CA VAL A 84 1.54 15.58 5.60
C VAL A 84 1.12 16.86 6.32
N VAL A 85 0.17 17.58 5.73
CA VAL A 85 -0.34 18.82 6.29
C VAL A 85 -1.68 18.52 6.95
N THR A 86 -1.82 18.93 8.21
CA THR A 86 -3.07 18.93 8.97
C THR A 86 -3.39 20.37 9.42
N PRO A 87 -4.59 20.65 9.95
CA PRO A 87 -4.91 21.97 10.49
C PRO A 87 -3.99 22.46 11.62
N LEU A 88 -3.34 21.53 12.34
CA LEU A 88 -2.54 21.84 13.53
C LEU A 88 -1.03 21.80 13.25
N VAL A 89 -0.59 20.89 12.39
CA VAL A 89 0.83 20.60 12.17
C VAL A 89 1.10 20.20 10.73
N THR A 90 2.30 20.53 10.25
CA THR A 90 2.87 19.96 9.02
C THR A 90 4.01 19.04 9.42
N GLU A 91 3.81 17.74 9.23
CA GLU A 91 4.88 16.76 9.39
C GLU A 91 5.66 16.63 8.08
N LYS A 92 7.00 16.54 8.18
CA LYS A 92 7.90 16.50 7.03
C LYS A 92 8.70 15.21 7.05
N PHE A 93 8.53 14.41 6.00
CA PHE A 93 9.24 13.17 5.75
C PHE A 93 10.31 13.39 4.66
N PRO A 94 11.61 13.40 5.00
CA PRO A 94 12.67 13.54 4.01
C PRO A 94 12.64 12.38 3.01
N ALA A 95 12.86 12.66 1.72
CA ALA A 95 12.88 11.63 0.67
C ALA A 95 13.90 10.51 0.96
N SER A 96 15.04 10.83 1.57
CA SER A 96 16.06 9.83 1.97
C SER A 96 15.62 8.87 3.09
N LYS A 97 14.50 9.15 3.75
CA LYS A 97 13.91 8.32 4.82
C LYS A 97 12.49 7.87 4.49
N THR A 98 12.05 8.09 3.26
CA THR A 98 10.69 7.81 2.81
C THR A 98 10.75 6.84 1.66
N TRP A 99 10.11 5.68 1.78
CA TRP A 99 10.02 4.74 0.67
C TRP A 99 9.07 5.26 -0.42
N GLY A 100 7.95 5.84 0.00
CA GLY A 100 6.91 6.30 -0.92
C GLY A 100 5.72 6.93 -0.20
N PHE A 101 4.63 7.15 -0.92
CA PHE A 101 3.41 7.71 -0.35
C PHE A 101 2.19 7.23 -1.14
N ARG A 102 1.03 7.25 -0.49
CA ARG A 102 -0.27 7.12 -1.15
C ARG A 102 -0.92 8.49 -1.21
N LYS A 103 -1.44 8.89 -2.37
CA LYS A 103 -2.20 10.13 -2.53
C LYS A 103 -3.45 9.85 -3.34
N GLN A 104 -4.61 10.12 -2.74
CA GLN A 104 -5.93 9.88 -3.35
C GLN A 104 -6.08 8.44 -3.86
N GLY A 105 -5.59 7.46 -3.11
CA GLY A 105 -5.64 6.04 -3.45
C GLY A 105 -4.56 5.57 -4.44
N THR A 106 -3.80 6.49 -5.05
CA THR A 106 -2.68 6.13 -5.94
C THR A 106 -1.39 6.01 -5.13
N ASP A 107 -0.66 4.92 -5.34
CA ASP A 107 0.62 4.66 -4.68
C ASP A 107 1.80 5.17 -5.53
N TYR A 108 2.78 5.75 -4.83
CA TYR A 108 4.00 6.28 -5.41
C TYR A 108 5.22 5.79 -4.64
N ARG A 109 6.32 5.52 -5.35
CA ARG A 109 7.64 5.20 -4.80
C ARG A 109 8.60 6.36 -5.05
N ILE A 110 9.47 6.65 -4.09
CA ILE A 110 10.54 7.65 -4.22
C ILE A 110 11.87 6.93 -4.34
N VAL A 111 12.63 7.23 -5.39
CA VAL A 111 13.97 6.66 -5.63
C VAL A 111 14.88 7.78 -6.13
N ASP A 112 15.99 8.02 -5.44
CA ASP A 112 16.97 9.07 -5.77
C ASP A 112 16.33 10.46 -5.96
N GLY A 113 15.29 10.77 -5.19
CA GLY A 113 14.53 12.02 -5.26
C GLY A 113 13.60 12.13 -6.48
N LEU A 114 13.48 11.08 -7.28
CA LEU A 114 12.48 10.96 -8.34
C LEU A 114 11.24 10.24 -7.80
N THR A 115 10.08 10.63 -8.32
CA THR A 115 8.80 10.04 -7.93
C THR A 115 8.26 9.18 -9.07
N PHE A 116 7.84 7.97 -8.70
CA PHE A 116 7.32 6.98 -9.61
C PHE A 116 5.93 6.54 -9.17
N GLU A 117 4.95 6.67 -10.06
CA GLU A 117 3.62 6.10 -9.86
C GLU A 117 3.66 4.59 -10.05
N ILE A 118 3.03 3.86 -9.14
CA ILE A 118 2.94 2.40 -9.21
C ILE A 118 1.74 2.04 -10.08
N VAL A 119 2.02 1.50 -11.26
CA VAL A 119 0.99 1.16 -12.27
C VAL A 119 0.61 -0.33 -12.26
N ASN A 120 1.40 -1.16 -11.59
CA ASN A 120 1.10 -2.58 -11.37
C ASN A 120 1.72 -3.07 -10.06
N ARG A 121 0.98 -3.89 -9.30
CA ARG A 121 1.41 -4.44 -8.01
C ARG A 121 1.48 -5.97 -7.96
N ASP A 122 0.80 -6.66 -8.86
CA ASP A 122 0.47 -8.08 -8.67
C ASP A 122 1.62 -8.99 -9.12
N ASP A 123 1.93 -9.01 -10.42
CA ASP A 123 2.94 -9.95 -10.96
C ASP A 123 4.35 -9.36 -10.97
N ILE A 124 4.46 -8.09 -11.37
CA ILE A 124 5.70 -7.34 -11.42
C ILE A 124 5.40 -5.92 -10.96
N LEU A 125 6.21 -5.43 -10.03
CA LEU A 125 6.14 -4.04 -9.61
C LEU A 125 6.57 -3.15 -10.77
N MET A 126 5.59 -2.48 -11.38
CA MET A 126 5.82 -1.58 -12.50
C MET A 126 5.53 -0.15 -12.10
N TYR A 127 6.34 0.73 -12.69
CA TYR A 127 6.44 2.12 -12.32
C TYR A 127 6.36 2.99 -13.56
N ARG A 128 5.68 4.13 -13.45
CA ARG A 128 5.74 5.22 -14.43
C ARG A 128 6.37 6.42 -13.75
N ILE A 129 7.38 7.02 -14.38
CA ILE A 129 7.99 8.23 -13.81
C ILE A 129 6.99 9.41 -13.84
N VAL A 130 6.92 10.18 -12.75
CA VAL A 130 6.07 11.37 -12.63
C VAL A 130 6.89 12.60 -12.99
N ASN A 131 6.32 13.46 -13.86
CA ASN A 131 6.93 14.69 -14.36
C ASN A 131 8.39 14.48 -14.83
N PRO A 132 8.61 13.65 -15.86
CA PRO A 132 9.94 13.54 -16.47
C PRO A 132 10.37 14.92 -16.95
N ASP A 133 11.39 15.49 -16.33
CA ASP A 133 12.00 16.75 -16.78
C ASP A 133 12.60 16.55 -18.19
N PRO A 134 12.02 17.15 -19.24
CA PRO A 134 12.47 16.93 -20.62
C PRO A 134 13.88 17.47 -20.87
N ASN A 135 14.38 18.38 -20.03
CA ASN A 135 15.71 18.98 -20.14
C ASN A 135 16.77 18.23 -19.32
N ARG A 136 16.35 17.36 -18.40
CA ARG A 136 17.25 16.38 -17.78
C ARG A 136 17.30 15.16 -18.69
N PHE A 137 18.38 15.07 -19.46
CA PHE A 137 18.76 13.93 -20.34
C PHE A 137 18.83 12.55 -19.65
N THR A 138 18.43 12.43 -18.39
CA THR A 138 18.56 11.21 -17.58
C THR A 138 17.45 10.18 -17.79
N TYR A 139 16.36 10.52 -18.49
CA TYR A 139 15.25 9.58 -18.64
C TYR A 139 15.39 8.75 -19.92
N ASN A 140 16.00 7.57 -19.76
CA ASN A 140 16.13 6.59 -20.84
C ASN A 140 14.83 5.81 -21.12
N ALA A 141 13.84 5.91 -20.24
CA ALA A 141 12.53 5.27 -20.34
C ALA A 141 11.47 6.04 -19.52
N LEU A 142 10.20 5.89 -19.91
CA LEU A 142 9.04 6.38 -19.15
C LEU A 142 8.53 5.36 -18.13
N TYR A 143 8.82 4.08 -18.36
CA TYR A 143 8.35 2.95 -17.57
C TYR A 143 9.54 2.14 -17.04
N TYR A 144 9.45 1.78 -15.76
CA TYR A 144 10.45 1.02 -15.02
C TYR A 144 9.78 -0.16 -14.31
N PHE A 145 10.58 -1.13 -13.90
CA PHE A 145 10.12 -2.23 -13.06
C PHE A 145 11.16 -2.55 -12.00
N SER A 146 10.72 -3.20 -10.93
CA SER A 146 11.62 -3.82 -9.95
C SER A 146 11.17 -5.26 -9.72
N ARG A 147 12.08 -6.07 -9.20
CA ARG A 147 11.77 -7.46 -8.85
C ARG A 147 11.04 -7.56 -7.51
N TYR A 148 11.49 -6.75 -6.56
CA TYR A 148 10.93 -6.63 -5.22
C TYR A 148 10.73 -5.14 -4.86
N ALA A 149 9.97 -4.86 -3.81
CA ALA A 149 9.69 -3.48 -3.40
C ALA A 149 10.93 -2.76 -2.85
N ASP A 150 11.94 -3.51 -2.40
CA ASP A 150 13.23 -3.03 -1.90
C ASP A 150 14.35 -3.14 -2.94
N SER A 151 14.11 -3.72 -4.12
CA SER A 151 15.12 -3.86 -5.17
C SER A 151 15.24 -2.60 -6.04
N ASP A 152 16.32 -2.54 -6.80
CA ASP A 152 16.58 -1.49 -7.79
C ASP A 152 15.49 -1.43 -8.89
N LEU A 153 15.37 -0.24 -9.49
CA LEU A 153 14.50 0.01 -10.63
C LEU A 153 15.28 -0.13 -11.93
N PHE A 154 14.72 -0.89 -12.86
CA PHE A 154 15.27 -1.09 -14.19
C PHE A 154 14.33 -0.51 -15.24
N PRO A 155 14.83 0.18 -16.28
CA PRO A 155 14.04 0.50 -17.46
C PRO A 155 13.38 -0.75 -18.03
N ILE A 156 12.12 -0.65 -18.42
CA ILE A 156 11.42 -1.76 -19.07
C ILE A 156 11.95 -1.90 -20.50
N ASN A 157 12.89 -2.81 -20.68
CA ASN A 157 13.41 -3.28 -21.96
C ASN A 157 13.70 -4.78 -21.87
N LYS A 158 13.89 -5.42 -23.02
CA LYS A 158 14.06 -6.88 -23.09
C LYS A 158 15.30 -7.34 -22.33
N ARG A 159 16.43 -6.65 -22.48
CA ARG A 159 17.69 -6.99 -21.78
C ARG A 159 17.51 -7.04 -20.26
N ASN A 160 16.90 -6.00 -19.69
CA ASN A 160 16.70 -5.91 -18.25
C ASN A 160 15.71 -6.96 -17.76
N LEU A 161 14.62 -7.21 -18.49
CA LEU A 161 13.65 -8.25 -18.15
C LEU A 161 14.30 -9.65 -18.16
N GLU A 162 15.09 -9.98 -19.18
CA GLU A 162 15.81 -11.25 -19.25
C GLU A 162 16.84 -11.40 -18.12
N MET A 163 17.55 -10.33 -17.78
CA MET A 163 18.54 -10.33 -16.71
C MET A 163 17.89 -10.54 -15.34
N VAL A 164 16.88 -9.73 -15.01
CA VAL A 164 16.23 -9.72 -13.69
C VAL A 164 15.40 -10.98 -13.45
N TYR A 165 14.79 -11.56 -14.50
CA TYR A 165 13.99 -12.78 -14.43
C TYR A 165 14.71 -13.99 -15.03
N SER A 166 16.03 -14.01 -15.02
CA SER A 166 16.85 -15.10 -15.57
C SER A 166 16.57 -16.48 -14.94
N ASP A 167 16.02 -16.49 -13.72
CA ASP A 167 15.57 -17.67 -12.99
C ASP A 167 14.13 -18.13 -13.33
N HIS A 168 13.42 -17.41 -14.21
CA HIS A 168 12.09 -17.76 -14.70
C HIS A 168 12.18 -18.15 -16.19
N PRO A 169 12.67 -19.35 -16.54
CA PRO A 169 12.99 -19.72 -17.91
C PRO A 169 11.78 -19.69 -18.86
N ALA A 170 10.58 -20.00 -18.36
CA ALA A 170 9.34 -19.91 -19.15
C ALA A 170 9.04 -18.46 -19.57
N PHE A 171 9.15 -17.52 -18.64
CA PHE A 171 8.98 -16.10 -18.91
C PHE A 171 10.05 -15.57 -19.88
N VAL A 172 11.32 -15.91 -19.65
CA VAL A 172 12.43 -15.53 -20.55
C VAL A 172 12.22 -16.09 -21.95
N HIS A 173 11.72 -17.32 -22.08
CA HIS A 173 11.39 -17.91 -23.38
C HIS A 173 10.26 -17.16 -24.08
N ALA A 174 9.20 -16.78 -23.35
CA ALA A 174 8.10 -15.97 -23.89
C ALA A 174 8.57 -14.60 -24.41
N LEU A 175 9.48 -13.94 -23.70
CA LEU A 175 10.08 -12.67 -24.15
C LEU A 175 10.81 -12.82 -25.49
N LYS A 176 11.56 -13.92 -25.65
CA LYS A 176 12.37 -14.20 -26.86
C LYS A 176 11.54 -14.62 -28.07
N THR A 177 10.33 -15.12 -27.85
CA THR A 177 9.46 -15.67 -28.91
C THR A 177 8.33 -14.72 -29.30
N THR A 178 8.12 -13.63 -28.56
CA THR A 178 7.03 -12.69 -28.87
C THR A 178 7.38 -11.78 -30.04
N ASN A 179 6.61 -11.90 -31.13
CA ASN A 179 6.79 -11.15 -32.39
C ASN A 179 6.93 -9.63 -32.23
N GLN A 180 6.27 -9.02 -31.24
CA GLN A 180 6.36 -7.56 -31.00
C GLN A 180 7.70 -7.12 -30.41
N LEU A 181 8.48 -8.03 -29.83
CA LEU A 181 9.82 -7.79 -29.32
C LEU A 181 10.93 -8.27 -30.25
N LEU A 182 10.62 -9.11 -31.24
CA LEU A 182 11.60 -9.65 -32.18
C LEU A 182 12.31 -8.56 -33.01
N TYR A 183 11.65 -7.43 -33.25
CA TYR A 183 12.16 -6.34 -34.09
C TYR A 183 12.62 -5.10 -33.30
N LYS A 184 12.50 -5.12 -31.96
CA LYS A 184 13.00 -4.05 -31.10
C LYS A 184 14.44 -4.34 -30.69
N ASN A 185 15.26 -3.30 -30.57
CA ASN A 185 16.59 -3.44 -29.97
C ASN A 185 16.43 -3.87 -28.50
N ASP A 186 17.28 -4.78 -28.01
CA ASP A 186 17.18 -5.30 -26.64
C ASP A 186 17.25 -4.20 -25.56
N ASN A 187 17.86 -3.04 -25.86
CA ASN A 187 17.95 -1.90 -24.95
C ASN A 187 16.83 -0.86 -25.15
N GLU A 188 15.99 -1.01 -26.17
CA GLU A 188 14.90 -0.08 -26.46
C GLU A 188 13.79 -0.23 -25.42
N SER A 189 13.27 0.91 -24.93
CA SER A 189 12.15 0.89 -24.00
C SER A 189 10.90 0.29 -24.65
N ILE A 190 10.23 -0.57 -23.89
CA ILE A 190 8.95 -1.15 -24.25
C ILE A 190 7.86 -0.35 -23.51
N GLY A 191 6.77 -0.01 -24.20
CA GLY A 191 5.65 0.65 -23.55
C GLY A 191 5.04 -0.22 -22.44
N GLY A 192 4.63 0.39 -21.33
CA GLY A 192 4.12 -0.34 -20.16
C GLY A 192 2.98 -1.33 -20.48
N GLY A 193 2.10 -0.99 -21.42
CA GLY A 193 1.02 -1.90 -21.85
C GLY A 193 1.50 -3.18 -22.53
N LEU A 194 2.55 -3.10 -23.36
CA LEU A 194 3.15 -4.29 -23.99
C LEU A 194 3.91 -5.12 -22.94
N ALA A 195 4.60 -4.47 -22.01
CA ALA A 195 5.23 -5.19 -20.91
C ALA A 195 4.19 -6.00 -20.12
N LEU A 196 3.12 -5.36 -19.62
CA LEU A 196 2.03 -6.04 -18.90
C LEU A 196 1.41 -7.22 -19.68
N TYR A 197 1.20 -7.04 -20.99
CA TYR A 197 0.66 -8.10 -21.85
C TYR A 197 1.57 -9.34 -21.86
N LEU A 198 2.89 -9.16 -21.96
CA LEU A 198 3.87 -10.26 -21.98
C LEU A 198 3.93 -11.00 -20.65
N LEU A 199 3.83 -10.29 -19.53
CA LEU A 199 3.85 -10.89 -18.19
C LEU A 199 2.71 -11.88 -18.02
N ARG A 200 1.52 -11.49 -18.49
CA ARG A 200 0.32 -12.30 -18.41
C ARG A 200 0.38 -13.56 -19.27
N GLN A 201 1.18 -13.56 -20.35
CA GLN A 201 1.40 -14.74 -21.20
C GLN A 201 2.44 -15.69 -20.62
N GLY A 202 3.34 -15.20 -19.77
CA GLY A 202 4.44 -15.98 -19.19
C GLY A 202 4.13 -16.74 -17.90
N ASP A 203 2.87 -16.69 -17.42
CA ASP A 203 2.39 -17.34 -16.19
C ASP A 203 3.29 -17.06 -14.96
N LEU A 204 3.55 -15.78 -14.69
CA LEU A 204 4.23 -15.34 -13.46
C LEU A 204 3.32 -15.43 -12.21
N SER A 205 2.04 -15.69 -12.43
CA SER A 205 0.97 -15.83 -11.43
C SER A 205 1.24 -16.90 -10.36
N ALA A 206 2.12 -17.87 -10.63
CA ALA A 206 2.44 -18.93 -9.70
C ALA A 206 3.48 -18.55 -8.61
N HIS A 207 4.23 -17.45 -8.79
CA HIS A 207 5.39 -17.17 -7.93
C HIS A 207 5.57 -15.72 -7.47
N ALA A 208 4.77 -14.77 -7.95
CA ALA A 208 4.70 -13.42 -7.38
C ALA A 208 3.90 -13.40 -6.06
N THR A 209 4.11 -14.38 -5.17
CA THR A 209 3.90 -14.07 -3.76
C THR A 209 5.01 -13.08 -3.41
N ILE A 210 4.62 -11.92 -2.90
CA ILE A 210 5.52 -10.91 -2.35
C ILE A 210 6.20 -11.54 -1.12
N ALA A 211 7.12 -12.47 -1.35
CA ALA A 211 7.83 -13.18 -0.32
C ALA A 211 8.94 -12.26 0.15
N ALA A 212 8.78 -11.74 1.35
CA ALA A 212 9.87 -11.12 2.10
C ALA A 212 11.10 -12.05 2.07
N PRO A 213 12.33 -11.52 1.96
CA PRO A 213 13.53 -12.33 1.99
C PRO A 213 13.54 -13.16 3.27
N SER A 214 13.57 -14.48 3.13
CA SER A 214 13.73 -15.39 4.25
C SER A 214 15.10 -15.16 4.89
N VAL A 215 15.09 -14.57 6.08
CA VAL A 215 16.30 -14.44 6.90
C VAL A 215 16.79 -15.84 7.26
N PRO A 216 18.01 -16.26 6.87
CA PRO A 216 18.54 -17.54 7.30
C PRO A 216 18.71 -17.53 8.82
N SER A 217 18.03 -18.47 9.50
CA SER A 217 18.24 -18.71 10.94
C SER A 217 19.66 -19.22 11.12
N ILE A 218 20.49 -18.44 11.80
CA ILE A 218 21.81 -18.88 12.27
C ILE A 218 21.56 -19.74 13.51
N ASN A 219 21.83 -21.04 13.39
CA ASN A 219 21.96 -21.96 14.53
C ASN A 219 23.30 -21.76 15.24
#